data_AF-A0AAC8TDP5-F1
#
_entry.id   AF-A0AAC8TDP5-F1
#
_cell.length_a   1.000
_cell.length_b   1.000
_cell.length_c   1.000
_cell.angle_alpha   90.00
_cell.angle_beta   90.00
_cell.angle_gamma   90.00
#
_symmetry.space_group_name_H-M   'P 1'
#
loop_
_entity.id
_entity.type
_entity.pdbx_description
1 polymer ?
#
loop_
_entity_poly.entity_id
_entity_poly.type
_entity_poly.pdbx_seq_one_letter_code
_entity_poly.pdbx_strand_id
1 'polypeptide(L)'
;MVDFRLLQALTSEQREHQWRFLREQEKPMRQWSMGIVALINSPTLALVTRAIIHRIKPSVVPHSIVASWPAAVSWAADRLYDNGQREHALRVRQSLGTSSAGLVG
;
A
#
# COMPACT_ATOMS: atom_id res chain seq x y z
N MET A 1 5.16 3.14 -7.24
CA MET A 1 5.75 2.61 -6.01
C MET A 1 6.14 3.81 -5.16
N VAL A 2 5.66 3.91 -3.91
CA VAL A 2 5.93 5.06 -3.02
C VAL A 2 6.88 4.57 -1.92
N ASP A 3 8.05 5.21 -1.76
CA ASP A 3 8.99 4.89 -0.69
C ASP A 3 8.63 5.70 0.57
N PHE A 4 8.21 4.98 1.62
CA PHE A 4 7.77 5.59 2.88
C PHE A 4 8.93 6.03 3.78
N ARG A 5 10.19 5.67 3.49
CA ARG A 5 11.37 6.09 4.26
C ARG A 5 11.61 7.60 4.17
N LEU A 6 11.23 8.22 3.05
CA LEU A 6 11.36 9.67 2.84
C LEU A 6 10.31 10.50 3.60
N LEU A 7 9.27 9.86 4.16
CA LEU A 7 8.19 10.57 4.84
C LEU A 7 8.58 11.06 6.25
N GLN A 8 9.64 10.51 6.85
CA GLN A 8 10.10 10.93 8.18
C GLN A 8 10.79 12.30 8.19
N ALA A 9 11.14 12.84 7.01
CA ALA A 9 11.86 14.10 6.85
C ALA A 9 11.01 15.27 6.32
N LEU A 10 9.68 15.13 6.30
CA LEU A 10 8.82 16.15 5.70
C LEU A 10 8.57 17.33 6.65
N THR A 11 8.79 18.54 6.16
CA THR A 11 8.41 19.77 6.87
C THR A 11 6.88 19.87 7.01
N SER A 12 6.39 20.70 7.92
CA SER A 12 4.94 20.90 8.11
C SER A 12 4.22 21.34 6.84
N GLU A 13 4.86 22.19 6.03
CA GLU A 13 4.33 22.66 4.75
C GLU A 13 4.26 21.53 3.71
N GLN A 14 5.28 20.68 3.64
CA GLN A 14 5.28 19.51 2.76
C GLN A 14 4.20 18.50 3.15
N ARG A 15 3.99 18.28 4.46
CA ARG A 15 2.89 17.45 4.95
C ARG A 15 1.55 18.00 4.52
N GLU A 16 1.34 19.31 4.63
CA GLU A 16 0.09 19.94 4.21
C GLU A 16 -0.15 19.82 2.70
N HIS A 17 0.88 20.08 1.89
CA HIS A 17 0.80 19.92 0.44
C HIS A 17 0.47 18.48 0.05
N GLN A 18 1.12 17.50 0.70
CA GLN A 18 0.84 16.08 0.50
C GLN A 18 -0.60 15.71 0.92
N TRP A 19 -1.10 16.26 2.02
CA TRP A 19 -2.47 16.04 2.46
C TRP A 19 -3.50 16.60 1.46
N ARG A 20 -3.24 17.78 0.89
CA ARG A 20 -4.10 18.35 -0.16
C ARG A 20 -4.09 17.49 -1.41
N PHE A 21 -2.90 17.11 -1.88
CA PHE A 21 -2.75 16.20 -3.02
C PHE A 21 -3.49 14.87 -2.82
N LEU A 22 -3.31 14.21 -1.67
CA LEU A 22 -4.00 12.96 -1.36
C LEU A 22 -5.52 13.11 -1.26
N ARG A 23 -6.01 14.30 -0.87
CA ARG A 23 -7.46 14.61 -0.82
C ARG A 23 -8.04 14.83 -2.22
N GLU A 24 -7.31 15.54 -3.08
CA GLU A 24 -7.70 15.77 -4.48
C GLU A 24 -7.69 14.46 -5.29
N GLN A 25 -6.70 13.61 -5.03
CA GLN A 25 -6.54 12.33 -5.71
C GLN A 25 -7.47 11.23 -5.16
N GLU A 26 -8.21 11.46 -4.09
CA GLU A 26 -9.05 10.44 -3.45
C GLU A 26 -10.12 9.86 -4.39
N LYS A 27 -10.74 10.70 -5.23
CA LYS A 27 -11.73 10.26 -6.23
C LYS A 27 -11.09 9.42 -7.35
N PRO A 28 -10.01 9.88 -8.02
CA PRO A 28 -9.26 9.07 -8.98
C PRO A 28 -8.72 7.77 -8.38
N MET A 29 -8.17 7.82 -7.17
CA MET A 29 -7.63 6.65 -6.48
C MET A 29 -8.72 5.60 -6.25
N ARG A 30 -9.94 6.01 -5.89
CA ARG A 30 -11.07 5.08 -5.74
C ARG A 30 -11.45 4.40 -7.06
N GLN A 31 -11.30 5.08 -8.18
CA GLN A 31 -11.67 4.52 -9.49
C GLN A 31 -10.59 3.61 -10.06
N TRP A 32 -9.30 3.92 -9.83
CA TRP A 32 -8.20 3.27 -10.53
C TRP A 32 -7.34 2.36 -9.63
N SER A 33 -7.46 2.47 -8.30
CA SER A 33 -6.79 1.57 -7.37
C SER A 33 -7.68 0.37 -7.04
N MET A 34 -7.16 -0.82 -7.33
CA MET A 34 -7.80 -2.10 -6.96
C MET A 34 -7.59 -2.45 -5.48
N GLY A 35 -6.78 -1.66 -4.76
CA GLY A 35 -6.50 -1.79 -3.34
C GLY A 35 -5.06 -1.41 -2.97
N ILE A 36 -4.79 -1.28 -1.68
CA ILE A 36 -3.47 -0.91 -1.15
C ILE A 36 -3.04 -1.96 -0.11
N VAL A 37 -1.83 -2.50 -0.27
CA VAL A 37 -1.20 -3.34 0.76
C VAL A 37 0.00 -2.62 1.36
N ALA A 38 0.02 -2.51 2.69
CA ALA A 38 1.13 -1.95 3.44
C ALA A 38 1.98 -3.08 4.05
N LEU A 39 3.28 -3.06 3.77
CA LEU A 39 4.26 -3.94 4.40
C LEU A 39 4.78 -3.28 5.68
N ILE A 40 4.33 -3.76 6.83
CA ILE A 40 4.72 -3.23 8.13
C ILE A 40 5.14 -4.39 9.03
N ASN A 41 6.45 -4.49 9.27
CA ASN A 41 7.05 -5.52 10.12
C ASN A 41 7.03 -5.16 11.63
N SER A 42 6.68 -3.92 11.99
CA SER A 42 6.54 -3.48 13.37
C SER A 42 5.09 -3.66 13.86
N PRO A 43 4.82 -4.50 14.88
CA PRO A 43 3.47 -4.71 15.42
C PRO A 43 2.83 -3.41 15.92
N THR A 44 3.61 -2.56 16.59
CA THR A 44 3.14 -1.26 17.10
C THR A 44 2.75 -0.35 15.95
N LEU A 45 3.58 -0.26 14.90
CA LEU A 45 3.26 0.58 13.75
C LEU A 45 2.03 0.05 13.00
N ALA A 46 1.89 -1.28 12.87
CA ALA A 46 0.71 -1.89 12.24
C ALA A 46 -0.58 -1.56 13.01
N LEU A 47 -0.55 -1.58 14.34
CA LEU A 47 -1.69 -1.19 15.18
C LEU A 47 -2.04 0.29 15.01
N VAL A 48 -1.03 1.17 15.03
CA VAL A 48 -1.23 2.61 14.80
C VAL A 48 -1.84 2.86 13.42
N THR A 49 -1.31 2.23 12.38
CA THR A 49 -1.85 2.36 11.02
C THR A 49 -3.30 1.86 10.93
N ARG A 50 -3.63 0.72 11.56
CA ARG A 50 -5.02 0.23 11.64
C ARG A 50 -5.93 1.23 12.33
N ALA A 51 -5.49 1.81 13.44
CA ALA A 51 -6.26 2.82 14.17
C ALA A 51 -6.50 4.08 13.34
N ILE A 52 -5.49 4.57 12.60
CA ILE A 52 -5.61 5.73 11.72
C ILE A 52 -6.61 5.45 10.59
N ILE A 53 -6.47 4.30 9.91
CA ILE A 53 -7.37 3.95 8.79
C ILE A 53 -8.81 3.77 9.28
N HIS A 54 -9.01 3.17 10.46
CA HIS A 54 -10.37 2.94 10.95
C HIS A 54 -11.03 4.20 11.53
N ARG A 55 -10.26 5.06 12.21
CA ARG A 55 -10.81 6.14 13.05
C ARG A 55 -10.68 7.53 12.45
N ILE A 56 -9.66 7.78 11.62
CA ILE A 56 -9.33 9.14 11.13
C ILE A 56 -9.75 9.29 9.68
N LYS A 57 -9.43 8.32 8.82
CA LYS A 57 -9.79 8.36 7.41
C LYS A 57 -10.12 6.95 6.90
N PRO A 58 -11.40 6.55 6.94
CA PRO A 58 -11.85 5.28 6.38
C PRO A 58 -11.35 5.14 4.95
N SER A 59 -10.60 4.06 4.68
CA SER A 59 -10.05 3.84 3.35
C SER A 59 -11.18 3.64 2.35
N VAL A 60 -11.20 4.45 1.29
CA VAL A 60 -12.15 4.34 0.17
C VAL A 60 -11.87 3.16 -0.75
N VAL A 61 -10.71 2.49 -0.56
CA VAL A 61 -10.28 1.31 -1.30
C VAL A 61 -9.99 0.15 -0.35
N PRO A 62 -10.15 -1.11 -0.82
CA PRO A 62 -9.74 -2.29 -0.05
C PRO A 62 -8.27 -2.19 0.35
N HIS A 63 -7.98 -2.48 1.61
CA HIS A 63 -6.62 -2.36 2.13
C HIS A 63 -6.25 -3.53 3.03
N SER A 64 -4.96 -3.83 3.10
CA SER A 64 -4.41 -4.83 4.02
C SER A 64 -3.07 -4.38 4.57
N ILE A 65 -2.77 -4.81 5.79
CA ILE A 65 -1.48 -4.60 6.45
C ILE A 65 -0.91 -5.98 6.74
N VAL A 66 0.26 -6.26 6.16
CA VAL A 66 0.94 -7.55 6.26
C VAL A 66 2.38 -7.34 6.73
N ALA A 67 2.95 -8.36 7.39
CA ALA A 67 4.28 -8.28 7.97
C ALA A 67 5.40 -8.84 7.08
N SER A 68 5.06 -9.44 5.93
CA SER A 68 6.04 -10.09 5.05
C SER A 68 5.81 -9.75 3.57
N TRP A 69 6.90 -9.67 2.83
CA TRP A 69 6.88 -9.43 1.39
C TRP A 69 6.06 -10.48 0.62
N PRO A 70 6.21 -11.81 0.90
CA PRO A 70 5.39 -12.82 0.24
C PRO A 70 3.88 -12.62 0.47
N ALA A 71 3.49 -12.23 1.69
CA ALA A 71 2.09 -11.94 1.99
C ALA A 71 1.58 -10.69 1.24
N ALA A 72 2.43 -9.68 1.06
CA ALA A 72 2.08 -8.48 0.30
C ALA A 72 1.87 -8.79 -1.19
N VAL A 73 2.78 -9.57 -1.77
CA VAL A 73 2.69 -10.01 -3.17
C VAL A 73 1.47 -10.90 -3.38
N SER A 74 1.19 -11.84 -2.48
CA SER A 74 -0.01 -12.69 -2.56
C SER A 74 -1.26 -11.84 -2.55
N TRP A 75 -1.40 -10.93 -1.58
CA TRP A 75 -2.57 -10.07 -1.48
C TRP A 75 -2.76 -9.21 -2.73
N ALA A 76 -1.69 -8.59 -3.25
CA ALA A 76 -1.77 -7.77 -4.46
C ALA A 76 -2.20 -8.60 -5.69
N ALA A 77 -1.67 -9.82 -5.83
CA ALA A 77 -2.04 -10.71 -6.91
C ALA A 77 -3.51 -11.18 -6.78
N ASP A 78 -3.97 -11.50 -5.58
CA ASP A 78 -5.36 -11.89 -5.33
C ASP A 78 -6.31 -10.76 -5.70
N ARG A 79 -5.98 -9.51 -5.33
CA ARG A 79 -6.77 -8.34 -5.76
C ARG A 79 -6.82 -8.20 -7.27
N LEU A 80 -5.72 -8.40 -7.99
CA LEU A 80 -5.73 -8.36 -9.45
C LEU A 80 -6.59 -9.48 -10.03
N TYR A 81 -6.48 -10.69 -9.48
CA TYR A 81 -7.25 -11.84 -9.91
C TYR A 81 -8.77 -11.63 -9.72
N ASP A 82 -9.18 -11.14 -8.56
CA ASP A 82 -10.58 -10.85 -8.22
C ASP A 82 -11.20 -9.75 -9.10
N ASN A 83 -10.37 -8.83 -9.61
CA ASN A 83 -10.78 -7.77 -10.54
C ASN A 83 -10.66 -8.21 -12.02
N GLY A 84 -10.51 -9.51 -12.29
CA GLY A 84 -10.47 -10.08 -13.64
C GLY A 84 -9.12 -9.97 -14.36
N GLN A 85 -8.10 -9.40 -13.71
CA GLN A 85 -6.77 -9.18 -14.28
C GLN A 85 -5.83 -10.38 -14.06
N ARG A 86 -6.26 -11.57 -14.51
CA ARG A 86 -5.59 -12.85 -14.24
C ARG A 86 -4.12 -12.89 -14.70
N GLU A 87 -3.84 -12.38 -15.89
CA GLU A 87 -2.47 -12.34 -16.44
C GLU A 87 -1.55 -11.40 -15.64
N HIS A 88 -2.09 -10.29 -15.15
CA HIS A 88 -1.34 -9.36 -14.30
C HIS A 88 -1.08 -9.98 -12.92
N ALA A 89 -2.06 -10.70 -12.36
CA ALA A 89 -1.89 -11.44 -11.11
C ALA A 89 -0.77 -12.49 -11.20
N LEU A 90 -0.72 -13.25 -12.31
CA LEU A 90 0.35 -14.22 -12.56
C LEU A 90 1.72 -13.54 -12.70
N ARG A 91 1.79 -12.45 -13.47
CA ARG A 91 3.04 -11.67 -13.60
C ARG A 91 3.54 -11.14 -12.27
N VAL A 92 2.65 -10.59 -11.43
CA VAL A 92 3.02 -10.10 -10.08
C VAL A 92 3.57 -11.22 -9.21
N ARG A 93 2.94 -12.40 -9.22
CA ARG A 93 3.44 -13.57 -8.47
C ARG A 93 4.81 -14.02 -8.96
N GLN A 94 5.02 -14.03 -10.28
CA GLN A 94 6.28 -14.48 -10.88
C GLN A 94 7.42 -13.48 -10.68
N SER A 95 7.17 -12.18 -10.89
CA SER A 95 8.20 -11.15 -10.85
C SER A 95 8.54 -10.67 -9.44
N LEU A 96 7.53 -10.53 -8.58
CA LEU A 96 7.71 -10.02 -7.22
C LEU A 96 7.78 -11.14 -6.18
N GLY A 97 7.21 -12.32 -6.45
CA GLY A 97 7.26 -13.46 -5.53
C GLY A 97 8.62 -14.16 -5.49
N THR A 98 9.43 -14.02 -6.55
CA THR A 98 10.82 -14.51 -6.61
C THR A 98 11.85 -13.49 -6.11
N SER A 99 11.47 -12.21 -6.05
CA SER A 99 12.35 -11.12 -5.61
C SER A 99 12.36 -11.03 -4.08
N SER A 100 13.01 -12.01 -3.43
CA SER A 100 13.38 -11.94 -2.01
C SER A 100 14.79 -11.37 -1.79
N ALA A 101 15.46 -10.87 -2.83
CA ALA A 101 16.90 -10.59 -2.81
C ALA A 101 17.29 -9.10 -2.91
N GLY A 102 16.36 -8.14 -2.90
CA GLY A 102 16.66 -6.78 -3.40
C GLY A 102 16.32 -5.57 -2.53
N LEU A 103 15.94 -5.71 -1.24
CA LEU A 103 15.61 -4.55 -0.39
C LEU A 103 16.23 -4.65 1.02
N VAL A 104 17.48 -5.10 1.08
CA VAL A 104 18.40 -4.77 2.18
C VAL A 104 19.68 -4.25 1.56
N GLY A 105 19.77 -2.93 1.50
CA GLY A 105 20.88 -2.12 1.03
C GLY A 105 20.61 -0.69 1.46
#